data_AF-A0A8J6MIS6-F1
#
_entry.id   AF-A0A8J6MIS6-F1
#
_cell.length_a   1.000
_cell.length_b   1.000
_cell.length_c   1.000
_cell.angle_alpha   90.00
_cell.angle_beta   90.00
_cell.angle_gamma   90.00
#
_symmetry.space_group_name_H-M   'P 1'
#
loop_
_entity.id
_entity.type
_entity.pdbx_description
1 polymer ?
#
loop_
_entity_poly.entity_id
_entity_poly.type
_entity_poly.pdbx_seq_one_letter_code
_entity_poly.pdbx_strand_id
1 'polypeptide(L)'
;MAKSNTLVFFCLLSIGLIGCDHAPDRSKYGVRLGGTQAPVPGANGDSRVPDGVLKSTAALTGPTPLRRLTNNDYINTVTDLLGDISSLNIQLAKESSSLVYPFTNHATEQYVPTALANQYFGAAETIATATFKDKSRSDKILICTPVRGSEETCATNVLTALATKAFRRAATPEQISGLLDIWRSGFKAVDFNTGVEWALAAVLQSPEFLYRIEMGTAQAAPGVVALDSWDMANRLSYLIWNSAPDPILMDAAKNDKLKTVAQVSAQVDRMLAMPAAHDMVIHFHDQWLGLETIEAVQKDPKTFPNFNKTIALAMRDEVRNFVDDAVWNGDSKLQTLLSGHYTYLNKTLGDYYGIKGLGADFTKIGEDKLGGRPASGILTMAGMLAVRSNANDTSPTRRGAFVRSAMFCQAMPNPPDNAIFTAPVSKPNMTRRELIEAHATNPTCAACHNLMDPLGLAFENIDAAGIYRDKEAGKTIDVSAELFSTDVDGKFVGPSDLASKMSTSKTVADCVAKHWFQFAYGRDPLAPDANFVKEISTRLTTTGTISAIKYLTQTPQFFYRTVSEGAK
;
A
#
# COMPACT_ATOMS: atom_id res chain seq x y z
N MET A 1 -31.57 35.08 -27.46
CA MET A 1 -32.80 34.26 -27.39
C MET A 1 -32.39 32.79 -27.49
N ALA A 2 -31.73 32.19 -26.50
CA ALA A 2 -32.27 31.66 -25.25
C ALA A 2 -33.44 30.68 -25.48
N LYS A 3 -33.13 29.39 -25.67
CA LYS A 3 -34.06 28.28 -25.41
C LYS A 3 -33.36 27.22 -24.56
N SER A 4 -33.97 27.04 -23.40
CA SER A 4 -33.66 26.14 -22.29
C SER A 4 -33.88 24.68 -22.70
N ASN A 5 -32.91 23.80 -22.42
CA ASN A 5 -33.12 22.36 -22.38
C ASN A 5 -32.84 21.87 -20.96
N THR A 6 -33.93 21.63 -20.24
CA THR A 6 -33.98 21.08 -18.89
C THR A 6 -33.71 19.57 -18.96
N LEU A 7 -32.57 19.12 -18.43
CA LEU A 7 -32.33 17.70 -18.16
C LEU A 7 -32.98 17.33 -16.81
N VAL A 8 -33.76 16.25 -16.84
CA VAL A 8 -34.52 15.70 -15.72
C VAL A 8 -33.58 14.93 -14.81
N PHE A 9 -33.42 15.42 -13.57
CA PHE A 9 -32.80 14.73 -12.46
C PHE A 9 -33.78 13.71 -11.86
N PHE A 10 -33.43 12.43 -11.82
CA PHE A 10 -34.09 11.46 -10.96
C PHE A 10 -33.19 11.17 -9.75
N CYS A 11 -33.63 11.65 -8.59
CA CYS A 11 -33.08 11.38 -7.27
C CYS A 11 -34.06 10.43 -6.56
N LEU A 12 -33.62 9.23 -6.21
CA LEU A 12 -34.37 8.28 -5.38
C LEU A 12 -33.37 7.59 -4.44
N LEU A 13 -33.31 8.03 -3.19
CA LEU A 13 -33.83 7.28 -2.04
C LEU A 13 -33.51 7.99 -0.72
N SER A 14 -34.59 8.36 -0.04
CA SER A 14 -34.64 8.83 1.34
C SER A 14 -35.12 7.67 2.21
N ILE A 15 -34.39 7.32 3.28
CA ILE A 15 -34.94 6.59 4.45
C ILE A 15 -34.37 7.22 5.72
N GLY A 16 -35.26 7.41 6.69
CA GLY A 16 -35.18 8.37 7.78
C GLY A 16 -34.22 8.04 8.92
N LEU A 17 -33.65 9.11 9.47
CA LEU A 17 -32.97 9.17 10.75
C LEU A 17 -34.01 9.30 11.88
N ILE A 18 -33.93 8.41 12.87
CA ILE A 18 -34.48 8.64 14.22
C ILE A 18 -33.31 8.46 15.19
N GLY A 19 -33.01 9.52 15.95
CA GLY A 19 -31.92 9.57 16.90
C GLY A 19 -32.23 8.80 18.19
N CYS A 20 -31.16 8.35 18.85
CA CYS A 20 -31.11 8.13 20.28
C CYS A 20 -29.71 8.53 20.77
N ASP A 21 -29.68 9.58 21.59
CA ASP A 21 -28.56 9.96 22.45
C ASP A 21 -28.21 8.83 23.44
N HIS A 22 -26.99 8.88 23.97
CA HIS A 22 -26.38 8.24 25.15
C HIS A 22 -25.13 7.41 24.84
N ALA A 23 -23.97 8.06 25.00
CA ALA A 23 -22.66 7.40 25.06
C ALA A 23 -22.43 6.81 26.47
N PRO A 24 -21.94 5.56 26.61
CA PRO A 24 -21.45 5.08 27.89
C PRO A 24 -19.94 5.28 28.07
N ASP A 25 -19.62 5.67 29.30
CA ASP A 25 -18.32 5.90 29.94
C ASP A 25 -17.31 4.76 29.73
N ARG A 26 -16.07 5.12 29.34
CA ARG A 26 -14.94 4.20 29.06
C ARG A 26 -14.03 3.94 30.25
N SER A 27 -14.47 4.18 31.48
CA SER A 27 -13.71 3.82 32.68
C SER A 27 -14.29 2.57 33.35
N LYS A 28 -13.75 1.38 33.00
CA LYS A 28 -13.69 0.12 33.80
C LYS A 28 -13.60 -1.15 32.93
N TYR A 29 -12.45 -1.41 32.32
CA TYR A 29 -12.07 -2.77 31.93
C TYR A 29 -10.58 -3.00 32.18
N GLY A 30 -10.24 -3.31 33.43
CA GLY A 30 -8.98 -3.98 33.75
C GLY A 30 -9.21 -5.48 33.69
N VAL A 31 -8.59 -6.18 32.74
CA VAL A 31 -8.57 -7.65 32.72
C VAL A 31 -7.12 -8.11 32.55
N ARG A 32 -6.68 -8.91 33.53
CA ARG A 32 -5.38 -9.58 33.61
C ARG A 32 -5.24 -10.61 32.48
N LEU A 33 -4.10 -10.62 31.81
CA LEU A 33 -3.71 -11.62 30.81
C LEU A 33 -3.22 -12.90 31.49
N GLY A 34 -3.99 -13.99 31.36
CA GLY A 34 -3.55 -15.36 31.64
C GLY A 34 -3.35 -16.09 30.31
N GLY A 35 -2.12 -16.52 30.04
CA GLY A 35 -1.74 -17.11 28.74
C GLY A 35 -2.13 -18.58 28.60
N THR A 36 -2.68 -18.92 27.44
CA THR A 36 -2.60 -20.26 26.83
C THR A 36 -2.23 -20.08 25.36
N GLN A 37 -1.10 -20.69 24.95
CA GLN A 37 -0.61 -20.67 23.58
C GLN A 37 -1.49 -21.56 22.69
N ALA A 38 -1.96 -21.03 21.56
CA ALA A 38 -2.56 -21.83 20.50
C ALA A 38 -1.43 -22.49 19.67
N PRO A 39 -1.60 -23.75 19.24
CA PRO A 39 -0.60 -24.44 18.42
C PRO A 39 -0.53 -23.83 17.00
N VAL A 40 0.70 -23.68 16.50
CA VAL A 40 1.01 -23.26 15.11
C VAL A 40 0.80 -24.46 14.18
N PRO A 41 0.01 -24.36 13.09
CA PRO A 41 -0.17 -25.48 12.17
C PRO A 41 1.10 -25.81 11.38
N GLY A 42 1.53 -27.08 11.46
CA GLY A 42 2.54 -27.66 10.58
C GLY A 42 1.93 -28.17 9.28
N ALA A 43 2.73 -28.15 8.21
CA ALA A 43 2.37 -28.58 6.86
C ALA A 43 2.06 -30.09 6.78
N ASN A 44 0.79 -30.48 6.89
CA ASN A 44 0.31 -31.80 6.48
C ASN A 44 -0.92 -31.64 5.57
N GLY A 45 -0.86 -32.26 4.39
CA GLY A 45 -1.65 -31.96 3.19
C GLY A 45 -3.12 -32.37 3.17
N ASP A 46 -3.81 -32.43 4.30
CA ASP A 46 -5.27 -32.52 4.31
C ASP A 46 -5.85 -31.84 5.55
N SER A 47 -6.36 -30.62 5.38
CA SER A 47 -7.18 -29.94 6.39
C SER A 47 -7.92 -28.76 5.73
N ARG A 48 -9.26 -28.73 5.82
CA ARG A 48 -9.95 -27.46 6.05
C ARG A 48 -9.22 -26.76 7.21
N VAL A 49 -9.14 -25.42 7.24
CA VAL A 49 -8.53 -24.68 8.37
C VAL A 49 -8.91 -25.42 9.65
N PRO A 50 -7.95 -25.99 10.41
CA PRO A 50 -8.26 -27.14 11.26
C PRO A 50 -9.47 -26.81 12.11
N ASP A 51 -10.50 -27.66 12.10
CA ASP A 51 -11.68 -27.50 12.96
C ASP A 51 -11.28 -27.32 14.45
N GLY A 52 -10.04 -27.70 14.80
CA GLY A 52 -9.40 -27.44 16.08
C GLY A 52 -9.05 -25.97 16.39
N VAL A 53 -8.84 -25.09 15.40
CA VAL A 53 -8.63 -23.65 15.60
C VAL A 53 -9.95 -22.95 15.96
N LEU A 54 -11.09 -23.50 15.51
CA LEU A 54 -12.44 -23.01 15.78
C LEU A 54 -13.01 -23.43 17.15
N LYS A 55 -12.28 -24.22 17.95
CA LYS A 55 -12.76 -24.68 19.28
C LYS A 55 -12.87 -23.58 20.34
N SER A 56 -12.40 -22.37 20.04
CA SER A 56 -12.51 -21.21 20.91
C SER A 56 -12.78 -19.97 20.05
N THR A 57 -13.99 -19.41 20.16
CA THR A 57 -14.36 -18.13 19.55
C THR A 57 -13.46 -16.97 19.99
N ALA A 58 -12.72 -17.12 21.09
CA ALA A 58 -11.79 -16.10 21.60
C ALA A 58 -10.49 -15.97 20.78
N ALA A 59 -10.17 -16.93 19.90
CA ALA A 59 -8.95 -16.92 19.10
C ALA A 59 -9.15 -16.38 17.67
N LEU A 60 -10.37 -15.98 17.28
CA LEU A 60 -10.70 -15.86 15.86
C LEU A 60 -11.41 -14.55 15.47
N THR A 61 -10.59 -13.74 14.80
CA THR A 61 -10.91 -12.70 13.80
C THR A 61 -11.35 -11.32 14.27
N GLY A 62 -10.52 -10.32 13.97
CA GLY A 62 -10.91 -8.92 13.96
C GLY A 62 -11.89 -8.62 12.81
N PRO A 63 -12.57 -7.46 12.84
CA PRO A 63 -13.49 -7.08 11.79
C PRO A 63 -12.75 -7.04 10.46
N THR A 64 -13.40 -7.52 9.40
CA THR A 64 -12.95 -7.16 8.05
C THR A 64 -13.67 -5.89 7.65
N PRO A 65 -12.98 -4.75 7.59
CA PRO A 65 -13.63 -3.51 7.24
C PRO A 65 -13.99 -3.50 5.74
N LEU A 66 -15.02 -2.76 5.39
CA LEU A 66 -15.34 -2.50 3.99
C LEU A 66 -14.22 -1.64 3.39
N ARG A 67 -13.51 -2.20 2.41
CA ARG A 67 -12.37 -1.55 1.76
C ARG A 67 -12.76 -1.06 0.38
N ARG A 68 -12.46 0.19 0.07
CA ARG A 68 -12.48 0.71 -1.30
C ARG A 68 -11.25 0.20 -2.04
N LEU A 69 -11.35 -0.03 -3.34
CA LEU A 69 -10.17 -0.14 -4.20
C LEU A 69 -9.34 1.12 -4.03
N THR A 70 -8.03 0.98 -3.78
CA THR A 70 -7.13 2.14 -3.83
C THR A 70 -7.14 2.75 -5.23
N ASN A 71 -6.61 3.96 -5.40
CA ASN A 71 -6.49 4.54 -6.74
C ASN A 71 -5.67 3.63 -7.67
N ASN A 72 -4.64 2.97 -7.13
CA ASN A 72 -3.83 1.99 -7.87
C ASN A 72 -4.64 0.74 -8.23
N ASP A 73 -5.36 0.16 -7.27
CA ASP A 73 -6.23 -1.00 -7.51
C ASP A 73 -7.30 -0.70 -8.57
N TYR A 74 -7.89 0.49 -8.54
CA TYR A 74 -8.88 0.95 -9.54
C TYR A 74 -8.26 0.95 -10.94
N ILE A 75 -7.11 1.61 -11.10
CA ILE A 75 -6.43 1.73 -12.40
C ILE A 75 -5.98 0.37 -12.93
N ASN A 76 -5.42 -0.48 -12.06
CA ASN A 76 -5.00 -1.83 -12.44
C ASN A 76 -6.19 -2.70 -12.83
N THR A 77 -7.28 -2.67 -12.06
CA THR A 77 -8.51 -3.41 -12.37
C THR A 77 -9.10 -2.97 -13.72
N VAL A 78 -9.16 -1.67 -14.00
CA VAL A 78 -9.62 -1.17 -15.30
C VAL A 78 -8.67 -1.59 -16.41
N THR A 79 -7.36 -1.58 -16.16
CA THR A 79 -6.34 -2.02 -17.12
C THR A 79 -6.48 -3.51 -17.46
N ASP A 80 -6.78 -4.36 -16.48
CA ASP A 80 -7.04 -5.79 -16.72
C ASP A 80 -8.30 -5.99 -17.57
N LEU A 81 -9.33 -5.18 -17.34
CA LEU A 81 -10.58 -5.23 -18.10
C LEU A 81 -10.40 -4.74 -19.55
N LEU A 82 -9.68 -3.63 -19.74
CA LEU A 82 -9.74 -2.81 -20.96
C LEU A 82 -8.40 -2.65 -21.68
N GLY A 83 -7.29 -3.13 -21.11
CA GLY A 83 -5.93 -2.81 -21.56
C GLY A 83 -5.44 -1.48 -21.04
N ASP A 84 -4.23 -1.08 -21.47
CA ASP A 84 -3.56 0.12 -20.97
C ASP A 84 -4.44 1.38 -21.11
N ILE A 85 -4.67 2.06 -19.99
CA ILE A 85 -5.43 3.32 -19.89
C ILE A 85 -4.57 4.51 -19.47
N SER A 86 -3.24 4.36 -19.41
CA SER A 86 -2.31 5.41 -18.95
C SER A 86 -2.51 6.73 -19.72
N SER A 87 -2.73 6.64 -21.04
CA SER A 87 -3.00 7.79 -21.92
C SER A 87 -4.26 8.59 -21.56
N LEU A 88 -5.20 8.01 -20.80
CA LEU A 88 -6.44 8.69 -20.40
C LEU A 88 -6.23 9.68 -19.24
N ASN A 89 -5.07 9.64 -18.57
CA ASN A 89 -4.69 10.57 -17.49
C ASN A 89 -5.77 10.72 -16.39
N ILE A 90 -6.36 9.61 -15.95
CA ILE A 90 -7.43 9.62 -14.94
C ILE A 90 -6.93 10.26 -13.64
N GLN A 91 -7.61 11.33 -13.21
CA GLN A 91 -7.27 12.09 -12.00
C GLN A 91 -8.25 11.76 -10.87
N LEU A 92 -7.75 11.08 -9.85
CA LEU A 92 -8.46 10.84 -8.59
C LEU A 92 -7.76 11.59 -7.46
N ALA A 93 -8.52 12.05 -6.47
CA ALA A 93 -7.96 12.70 -5.30
C ALA A 93 -6.95 11.77 -4.62
N LYS A 94 -5.83 12.35 -4.17
CA LYS A 94 -4.79 11.60 -3.48
C LYS A 94 -5.34 10.99 -2.20
N GLU A 95 -5.02 9.73 -1.98
CA GLU A 95 -5.41 8.98 -0.78
C GLU A 95 -4.53 9.36 0.41
N SER A 96 -5.12 9.33 1.60
CA SER A 96 -4.41 9.64 2.84
C SER A 96 -3.46 8.51 3.22
N SER A 97 -2.26 8.87 3.63
CA SER A 97 -1.28 8.02 4.33
C SER A 97 -0.63 8.83 5.45
N SER A 98 -0.05 8.15 6.44
CA SER A 98 0.63 8.78 7.57
C SER A 98 1.92 8.05 7.94
N LEU A 99 2.75 8.64 8.80
CA LEU A 99 3.94 7.95 9.32
C LEU A 99 3.61 6.71 10.17
N VAL A 100 2.41 6.65 10.75
CA VAL A 100 1.97 5.54 11.61
C VAL A 100 1.31 4.42 10.78
N TYR A 101 0.64 4.81 9.69
CA TYR A 101 0.04 3.91 8.72
C TYR A 101 0.36 4.42 7.30
N PRO A 102 1.42 3.90 6.66
CA PRO A 102 1.90 4.44 5.40
C PRO A 102 1.09 3.97 4.19
N PHE A 103 0.16 3.04 4.36
CA PHE A 103 -0.54 2.44 3.22
C PHE A 103 -1.88 3.11 2.92
N THR A 104 -2.21 3.25 1.63
CA THR A 104 -3.45 3.94 1.21
C THR A 104 -4.71 3.09 1.35
N ASN A 105 -4.56 1.81 1.71
CA ASN A 105 -5.65 0.86 1.83
C ASN A 105 -6.20 0.70 3.26
N HIS A 106 -5.88 1.62 4.17
CA HIS A 106 -6.48 1.62 5.51
C HIS A 106 -7.97 1.96 5.42
N ALA A 107 -8.83 1.03 5.84
CA ALA A 107 -10.25 1.21 5.61
C ALA A 107 -10.87 2.43 6.33
N THR A 108 -10.32 2.84 7.49
CA THR A 108 -10.82 4.03 8.20
C THR A 108 -10.36 5.34 7.56
N GLU A 109 -9.35 5.31 6.70
CA GLU A 109 -8.84 6.49 5.96
C GLU A 109 -9.46 6.61 4.56
N GLN A 110 -10.17 5.57 4.09
CA GLN A 110 -10.80 5.53 2.77
C GLN A 110 -12.18 6.22 2.73
N TYR A 111 -12.32 7.36 3.41
CA TYR A 111 -13.51 8.19 3.33
C TYR A 111 -13.73 8.71 1.90
N VAL A 112 -14.99 8.74 1.45
CA VAL A 112 -15.36 9.20 0.10
C VAL A 112 -16.07 10.54 0.21
N PRO A 113 -15.36 11.67 0.05
CA PRO A 113 -16.01 12.97 -0.07
C PRO A 113 -16.77 13.09 -1.40
N THR A 114 -17.75 14.00 -1.46
CA THR A 114 -18.51 14.29 -2.69
C THR A 114 -17.59 14.60 -3.88
N ALA A 115 -16.47 15.30 -3.67
CA ALA A 115 -15.50 15.58 -4.71
C ALA A 115 -14.88 14.30 -5.31
N LEU A 116 -14.52 13.33 -4.47
CA LEU A 116 -13.98 12.05 -4.93
C LEU A 116 -15.05 11.21 -5.64
N ALA A 117 -16.29 11.20 -5.14
CA ALA A 117 -17.40 10.56 -5.83
C ALA A 117 -17.59 11.13 -7.25
N ASN A 118 -17.59 12.46 -7.39
CA ASN A 118 -17.65 13.15 -8.70
C ASN A 118 -16.48 12.79 -9.63
N GLN A 119 -15.28 12.60 -9.08
CA GLN A 119 -14.12 12.16 -9.85
C GLN A 119 -14.28 10.72 -10.35
N TYR A 120 -14.86 9.82 -9.56
CA TYR A 120 -15.18 8.46 -10.03
C TYR A 120 -16.21 8.46 -11.15
N PHE A 121 -17.24 9.30 -11.07
CA PHE A 121 -18.22 9.46 -12.16
C PHE A 121 -17.52 9.95 -13.44
N GLY A 122 -16.73 11.02 -13.36
CA GLY A 122 -16.00 11.55 -14.52
C GLY A 122 -14.97 10.56 -15.10
N ALA A 123 -14.30 9.80 -14.24
CA ALA A 123 -13.39 8.73 -14.65
C ALA A 123 -14.15 7.62 -15.42
N ALA A 124 -15.26 7.14 -14.87
CA ALA A 124 -16.08 6.09 -15.49
C ALA A 124 -16.59 6.50 -16.88
N GLU A 125 -17.11 7.73 -17.03
CA GLU A 125 -17.56 8.26 -18.33
C GLU A 125 -16.40 8.39 -19.33
N THR A 126 -15.26 8.93 -18.88
CA THR A 126 -14.06 9.09 -19.71
C THR A 126 -13.56 7.74 -20.21
N ILE A 127 -13.45 6.75 -19.32
CA ILE A 127 -12.99 5.40 -19.64
C ILE A 127 -13.97 4.71 -20.59
N ALA A 128 -15.28 4.78 -20.32
CA ALA A 128 -16.28 4.14 -21.15
C ALA A 128 -16.30 4.73 -22.56
N THR A 129 -16.31 6.06 -22.67
CA THR A 129 -16.24 6.76 -23.96
C THR A 129 -14.97 6.38 -24.73
N ALA A 130 -13.82 6.37 -24.07
CA ALA A 130 -12.54 6.02 -24.70
C ALA A 130 -12.50 4.55 -25.16
N THR A 131 -13.19 3.65 -24.44
CA THR A 131 -13.28 2.24 -24.78
C THR A 131 -13.95 2.01 -26.13
N PHE A 132 -15.04 2.74 -26.42
CA PHE A 132 -15.76 2.58 -27.69
C PHE A 132 -15.21 3.46 -28.83
N LYS A 133 -14.26 4.36 -28.53
CA LYS A 133 -13.44 5.06 -29.53
C LYS A 133 -12.22 4.25 -29.99
N ASP A 134 -11.82 3.24 -29.22
CA ASP A 134 -10.67 2.39 -29.52
C ASP A 134 -11.11 0.93 -29.64
N LYS A 135 -11.11 0.42 -30.89
CA LYS A 135 -11.53 -0.95 -31.18
C LYS A 135 -10.78 -2.00 -30.37
N SER A 136 -9.49 -1.78 -30.07
CA SER A 136 -8.69 -2.73 -29.29
C SER A 136 -9.20 -2.88 -27.85
N ARG A 137 -9.80 -1.82 -27.28
CA ARG A 137 -10.44 -1.86 -25.96
C ARG A 137 -11.85 -2.44 -26.04
N SER A 138 -12.67 -2.01 -27.02
CA SER A 138 -14.04 -2.52 -27.16
C SER A 138 -14.08 -4.03 -27.40
N ASP A 139 -13.11 -4.58 -28.17
CA ASP A 139 -13.02 -6.01 -28.46
C ASP A 139 -12.74 -6.87 -27.21
N LYS A 140 -12.27 -6.28 -26.11
CA LYS A 140 -12.12 -6.97 -24.82
C LYS A 140 -13.43 -7.19 -24.08
N ILE A 141 -14.44 -6.36 -24.36
CA ILE A 141 -15.78 -6.43 -23.74
C ILE A 141 -16.76 -7.16 -24.64
N LEU A 142 -16.72 -6.86 -25.95
CA LEU A 142 -17.67 -7.38 -26.92
C LEU A 142 -17.36 -8.84 -27.27
N ILE A 143 -18.02 -9.77 -26.55
CA ILE A 143 -17.86 -11.21 -26.76
C ILE A 143 -18.81 -11.81 -27.83
N CYS A 144 -19.72 -10.99 -28.36
CA CYS A 144 -20.61 -11.36 -29.46
C CYS A 144 -20.88 -10.14 -30.35
N THR A 145 -21.26 -10.40 -31.59
CA THR A 145 -21.81 -9.39 -32.50
C THR A 145 -23.33 -9.49 -32.47
N PRO A 146 -24.07 -8.40 -32.25
CA PRO A 146 -25.53 -8.45 -32.25
C PRO A 146 -26.05 -8.81 -33.65
N VAL A 147 -26.91 -9.83 -33.71
CA VAL A 147 -27.72 -10.14 -34.90
C VAL A 147 -29.10 -9.53 -34.69
N ARG A 148 -29.72 -9.04 -35.77
CA ARG A 148 -31.04 -8.41 -35.69
C ARG A 148 -32.05 -9.36 -35.05
N GLY A 149 -32.72 -8.90 -34.00
CA GLY A 149 -33.68 -9.68 -33.20
C GLY A 149 -33.05 -10.47 -32.05
N SER A 150 -31.73 -10.43 -31.88
CA SER A 150 -31.01 -11.07 -30.77
C SER A 150 -30.10 -10.09 -30.00
N GLU A 151 -30.31 -8.78 -30.18
CA GLU A 151 -29.50 -7.73 -29.57
C GLU A 151 -29.49 -7.85 -28.04
N GLU A 152 -30.68 -8.01 -27.44
CA GLU A 152 -30.79 -8.12 -25.98
C GLU A 152 -30.15 -9.41 -25.42
N THR A 153 -30.18 -10.52 -26.17
CA THR A 153 -29.47 -11.75 -25.80
C THR A 153 -27.96 -11.53 -25.84
N CYS A 154 -27.45 -10.87 -26.88
CA CYS A 154 -26.02 -10.56 -26.96
C CYS A 154 -25.62 -9.56 -25.85
N ALA A 155 -26.43 -8.54 -25.58
CA ALA A 155 -26.22 -7.60 -24.49
C ALA A 155 -26.19 -8.32 -23.13
N THR A 156 -27.13 -9.22 -22.87
CA THR A 156 -27.15 -10.04 -21.65
C THR A 156 -25.84 -10.79 -21.44
N ASN A 157 -25.33 -11.43 -22.50
CA ASN A 157 -24.06 -12.18 -22.43
C ASN A 157 -22.86 -11.24 -22.18
N VAL A 158 -22.78 -10.13 -22.91
CA VAL A 158 -21.72 -9.12 -22.75
C VAL A 158 -21.73 -8.53 -21.34
N LEU A 159 -22.89 -8.10 -20.85
CA LEU A 159 -23.03 -7.48 -19.53
C LEU A 159 -22.78 -8.49 -18.40
N THR A 160 -23.17 -9.76 -18.58
CA THR A 160 -22.86 -10.82 -17.62
C THR A 160 -21.36 -11.06 -17.52
N ALA A 161 -20.66 -11.17 -18.65
CA ALA A 161 -19.21 -11.35 -18.66
C ALA A 161 -18.47 -10.13 -18.09
N LEU A 162 -18.91 -8.92 -18.47
CA LEU A 162 -18.35 -7.66 -17.97
C LEU A 162 -18.53 -7.52 -16.46
N ALA A 163 -19.77 -7.65 -15.97
CA ALA A 163 -20.08 -7.53 -14.55
C ALA A 163 -19.38 -8.61 -13.71
N THR A 164 -19.28 -9.84 -14.23
CA THR A 164 -18.61 -10.93 -13.51
C THR A 164 -17.12 -10.64 -13.28
N LYS A 165 -16.44 -10.09 -14.30
CA LYS A 165 -15.03 -9.67 -14.17
C LYS A 165 -14.88 -8.42 -13.33
N ALA A 166 -15.71 -7.41 -13.55
CA ALA A 166 -15.62 -6.11 -12.89
C ALA A 166 -15.98 -6.19 -11.40
N PHE A 167 -17.02 -6.92 -11.04
CA PHE A 167 -17.42 -7.15 -9.64
C PHE A 167 -16.64 -8.32 -9.01
N ARG A 168 -15.87 -9.06 -9.82
CA ARG A 168 -14.97 -10.14 -9.42
C ARG A 168 -15.68 -11.26 -8.65
N ARG A 169 -16.92 -11.51 -9.05
CA ARG A 169 -17.84 -12.53 -8.54
C ARG A 169 -18.90 -12.81 -9.58
N ALA A 170 -19.60 -13.93 -9.47
CA ALA A 170 -20.76 -14.17 -10.33
C ALA A 170 -21.77 -13.02 -10.21
N ALA A 171 -22.11 -12.39 -11.33
CA ALA A 171 -23.13 -11.35 -11.36
C ALA A 171 -24.52 -11.94 -11.14
N THR A 172 -25.35 -11.30 -10.31
CA THR A 172 -26.69 -11.79 -10.01
C THR A 172 -27.69 -11.41 -11.11
N PRO A 173 -28.80 -12.13 -11.27
CA PRO A 173 -29.85 -11.79 -12.23
C PRO A 173 -30.35 -10.33 -12.08
N GLU A 174 -30.46 -9.84 -10.84
CA GLU A 174 -30.92 -8.49 -10.54
C GLU A 174 -29.91 -7.43 -11.01
N GLN A 175 -28.62 -7.69 -10.81
CA GLN A 175 -27.55 -6.81 -11.30
C GLN A 175 -27.55 -6.74 -12.82
N ILE A 176 -27.74 -7.88 -13.50
CA ILE A 176 -27.80 -7.93 -14.96
C ILE A 176 -29.07 -7.23 -15.47
N SER A 177 -30.21 -7.39 -14.80
CA SER A 177 -31.44 -6.67 -15.15
C SER A 177 -31.25 -5.15 -15.09
N GLY A 178 -30.64 -4.62 -14.01
CA GLY A 178 -30.39 -3.19 -13.89
C GLY A 178 -29.42 -2.65 -14.96
N LEU A 179 -28.37 -3.41 -15.30
CA LEU A 179 -27.46 -3.05 -16.39
C LEU A 179 -28.15 -3.12 -17.77
N LEU A 180 -29.07 -4.06 -17.98
CA LEU A 180 -29.86 -4.14 -19.20
C LEU A 180 -30.80 -2.95 -19.37
N ASP A 181 -31.35 -2.39 -18.29
CA ASP A 181 -32.18 -1.18 -18.38
C ASP A 181 -31.37 0.05 -18.83
N ILE A 182 -30.13 0.16 -18.35
CA ILE A 182 -29.18 1.18 -18.81
C ILE A 182 -28.81 0.95 -20.27
N TRP A 183 -28.48 -0.29 -20.64
CA TRP A 183 -28.15 -0.66 -22.01
C TRP A 183 -29.31 -0.37 -22.98
N ARG A 184 -30.56 -0.72 -22.63
CA ARG A 184 -31.75 -0.44 -23.45
C ARG A 184 -31.92 1.05 -23.71
N SER A 185 -31.58 1.90 -22.74
CA SER A 185 -31.65 3.35 -22.87
C SER A 185 -30.65 3.87 -23.93
N GLY A 186 -29.39 3.42 -23.86
CA GLY A 186 -28.36 3.78 -24.85
C GLY A 186 -28.64 3.16 -26.24
N PHE A 187 -29.11 1.92 -26.26
CA PHE A 187 -29.51 1.22 -27.49
C PHE A 187 -30.62 1.94 -28.24
N LYS A 188 -31.67 2.39 -27.53
CA LYS A 188 -32.77 3.15 -28.12
C LYS A 188 -32.33 4.56 -28.56
N ALA A 189 -31.39 5.17 -27.85
CA ALA A 189 -30.91 6.51 -28.16
C ALA A 189 -30.03 6.55 -29.41
N VAL A 190 -29.15 5.56 -29.58
CA VAL A 190 -28.15 5.55 -30.66
C VAL A 190 -27.99 4.15 -31.26
N ASP A 191 -27.28 3.24 -30.58
CA ASP A 191 -26.95 1.91 -31.09
C ASP A 191 -26.50 0.94 -29.97
N PHE A 192 -26.21 -0.31 -30.35
CA PHE A 192 -25.81 -1.37 -29.42
C PHE A 192 -24.59 -0.98 -28.58
N ASN A 193 -23.59 -0.39 -29.21
CA ASN A 193 -22.32 -0.03 -28.57
C ASN A 193 -22.52 1.08 -27.55
N THR A 194 -23.35 2.07 -27.88
CA THR A 194 -23.72 3.15 -26.95
C THR A 194 -24.43 2.59 -25.72
N GLY A 195 -25.28 1.57 -25.88
CA GLY A 195 -25.86 0.84 -24.76
C GLY A 195 -24.81 0.19 -23.86
N VAL A 196 -23.81 -0.47 -24.44
CA VAL A 196 -22.74 -1.14 -23.67
C VAL A 196 -21.81 -0.11 -23.03
N GLU A 197 -21.54 1.01 -23.71
CA GLU A 197 -20.77 2.14 -23.17
C GLU A 197 -21.40 2.69 -21.89
N TRP A 198 -22.72 2.96 -21.89
CA TRP A 198 -23.41 3.47 -20.72
C TRP A 198 -23.45 2.44 -19.59
N ALA A 199 -23.63 1.16 -19.92
CA ALA A 199 -23.57 0.10 -18.93
C ALA A 199 -22.16 -0.07 -18.34
N LEU A 200 -21.10 0.10 -19.13
CA LEU A 200 -19.72 0.11 -18.66
C LEU A 200 -19.46 1.27 -17.69
N ALA A 201 -19.90 2.48 -18.03
CA ALA A 201 -19.81 3.63 -17.11
C ALA A 201 -20.51 3.31 -15.78
N ALA A 202 -21.72 2.74 -15.84
CA ALA A 202 -22.47 2.32 -14.66
C ALA A 202 -21.76 1.23 -13.83
N VAL A 203 -21.09 0.28 -14.47
CA VAL A 203 -20.27 -0.74 -13.80
C VAL A 203 -19.10 -0.10 -13.05
N LEU A 204 -18.35 0.81 -13.69
CA LEU A 204 -17.14 1.40 -13.11
C LEU A 204 -17.38 2.37 -11.94
N GLN A 205 -18.62 2.86 -11.78
CA GLN A 205 -19.05 3.69 -10.66
C GLN A 205 -19.85 2.91 -9.60
N SER A 206 -20.13 1.62 -9.84
CA SER A 206 -20.91 0.79 -8.91
C SER A 206 -20.13 0.55 -7.61
N PRO A 207 -20.80 0.54 -6.43
CA PRO A 207 -20.18 0.10 -5.19
C PRO A 207 -19.57 -1.31 -5.29
N GLU A 208 -20.16 -2.19 -6.09
CA GLU A 208 -19.66 -3.55 -6.34
C GLU A 208 -18.31 -3.56 -7.09
N PHE A 209 -18.05 -2.51 -7.87
CA PHE A 209 -16.76 -2.31 -8.52
C PHE A 209 -15.79 -1.58 -7.59
N LEU A 210 -16.22 -0.48 -6.98
CA LEU A 210 -15.39 0.42 -6.19
C LEU A 210 -14.95 -0.17 -4.85
N TYR A 211 -15.67 -1.16 -4.33
CA TYR A 211 -15.37 -1.79 -3.04
C TYR A 211 -15.05 -3.28 -3.17
N ARG A 212 -14.22 -3.74 -2.24
CA ARG A 212 -13.95 -5.16 -2.00
C ARG A 212 -15.01 -5.67 -1.03
N ILE A 213 -16.15 -6.06 -1.58
CA ILE A 213 -17.28 -6.57 -0.81
C ILE A 213 -17.04 -8.05 -0.55
N GLU A 214 -16.98 -8.42 0.73
CA GLU A 214 -16.79 -9.81 1.16
C GLU A 214 -18.10 -10.33 1.75
N MET A 215 -18.89 -10.99 0.90
CA MET A 215 -20.22 -11.45 1.29
C MET A 215 -20.11 -12.57 2.32
N GLY A 216 -19.14 -13.46 2.11
CA GLY A 216 -18.99 -14.68 2.89
C GLY A 216 -20.11 -15.69 2.64
N THR A 217 -19.94 -16.85 3.24
CA THR A 217 -20.91 -17.95 3.24
C THR A 217 -21.75 -17.94 4.53
N ALA A 218 -22.45 -19.04 4.79
CA ALA A 218 -23.17 -19.23 6.03
C ALA A 218 -22.26 -19.05 7.27
N GLN A 219 -22.91 -18.76 8.39
CA GLN A 219 -22.26 -18.56 9.68
C GLN A 219 -21.40 -19.78 10.07
N ALA A 220 -20.10 -19.57 10.24
CA ALA A 220 -19.15 -20.61 10.64
C ALA A 220 -19.19 -20.84 12.17
N ALA A 221 -19.41 -19.77 12.94
CA ALA A 221 -19.65 -19.77 14.38
C ALA A 221 -20.42 -18.49 14.78
N PRO A 222 -20.97 -18.38 16.01
CA PRO A 222 -21.56 -17.12 16.49
C PRO A 222 -20.64 -15.93 16.24
N GLY A 223 -21.12 -14.94 15.48
CA GLY A 223 -20.32 -13.76 15.11
C GLY A 223 -19.23 -13.96 14.05
N VAL A 224 -19.03 -15.16 13.49
CA VAL A 224 -17.95 -15.47 12.53
C VAL A 224 -18.50 -16.04 11.22
N VAL A 225 -18.03 -15.49 10.11
CA VAL A 225 -18.41 -15.87 8.74
C VAL A 225 -17.19 -16.40 8.00
N ALA A 226 -17.33 -17.56 7.34
CA ALA A 226 -16.32 -18.09 6.44
C ALA A 226 -16.44 -17.43 5.07
N LEU A 227 -15.31 -17.07 4.47
CA LEU A 227 -15.29 -16.47 3.14
C LEU A 227 -15.50 -17.51 2.05
N ASP A 228 -16.21 -17.12 1.00
CA ASP A 228 -16.42 -17.99 -0.16
C ASP A 228 -15.20 -17.97 -1.11
N SER A 229 -15.20 -18.84 -2.12
CA SER A 229 -14.05 -18.94 -3.03
C SER A 229 -13.86 -17.66 -3.89
N TRP A 230 -14.90 -16.86 -4.12
CA TRP A 230 -14.79 -15.57 -4.81
C TRP A 230 -14.15 -14.51 -3.91
N ASP A 231 -14.56 -14.42 -2.66
CA ASP A 231 -13.94 -13.58 -1.65
C ASP A 231 -12.44 -13.91 -1.51
N MET A 232 -12.10 -15.21 -1.49
CA MET A 232 -10.71 -15.68 -1.42
C MET A 232 -9.90 -15.29 -2.65
N ALA A 233 -10.45 -15.44 -3.86
CA ALA A 233 -9.80 -14.98 -5.09
C ALA A 233 -9.53 -13.46 -5.08
N ASN A 234 -10.49 -12.67 -4.59
CA ASN A 234 -10.34 -11.23 -4.41
C ASN A 234 -9.26 -10.90 -3.37
N ARG A 235 -9.22 -11.61 -2.24
CA ARG A 235 -8.17 -11.39 -1.23
C ARG A 235 -6.78 -11.69 -1.76
N LEU A 236 -6.63 -12.79 -2.49
CA LEU A 236 -5.36 -13.20 -3.08
C LEU A 236 -4.86 -12.21 -4.13
N SER A 237 -5.71 -11.88 -5.11
CA SER A 237 -5.35 -11.01 -6.23
C SER A 237 -4.93 -9.61 -5.78
N TYR A 238 -5.71 -8.95 -4.92
CA TYR A 238 -5.34 -7.62 -4.43
C TYR A 238 -4.17 -7.62 -3.44
N LEU A 239 -3.92 -8.72 -2.73
CA LEU A 239 -2.74 -8.85 -1.87
C LEU A 239 -1.46 -9.06 -2.70
N ILE A 240 -1.50 -9.93 -3.71
CA ILE A 240 -0.29 -10.40 -4.40
C ILE A 240 0.00 -9.59 -5.67
N TRP A 241 -1.02 -9.03 -6.33
CA TRP A 241 -0.89 -8.32 -7.61
C TRP A 241 -1.46 -6.90 -7.59
N ASN A 242 -2.09 -6.44 -6.50
CA ASN A 242 -2.79 -5.16 -6.43
C ASN A 242 -3.75 -4.94 -7.64
N SER A 243 -4.42 -6.01 -8.07
CA SER A 243 -5.34 -5.99 -9.21
C SER A 243 -6.41 -7.09 -9.09
N ALA A 244 -7.28 -7.17 -10.09
CA ALA A 244 -8.34 -8.16 -10.19
C ALA A 244 -7.80 -9.60 -10.32
N PRO A 245 -8.58 -10.63 -9.92
CA PRO A 245 -8.20 -12.02 -10.15
C PRO A 245 -8.13 -12.34 -11.65
N ASP A 246 -7.08 -13.05 -12.05
CA ASP A 246 -6.92 -13.54 -13.41
C ASP A 246 -7.93 -14.66 -13.73
N PRO A 247 -8.12 -15.03 -15.01
CA PRO A 247 -9.08 -16.07 -15.39
C PRO A 247 -8.86 -17.41 -14.69
N ILE A 248 -7.61 -17.78 -14.38
CA ILE A 248 -7.28 -19.02 -13.66
C ILE A 248 -7.82 -18.96 -12.23
N LEU A 249 -7.58 -17.84 -11.52
CA LEU A 249 -8.05 -17.67 -10.15
C LEU A 249 -9.58 -17.52 -10.08
N MET A 250 -10.19 -16.85 -11.06
CA MET A 250 -11.65 -16.78 -11.19
C MET A 250 -12.28 -18.15 -11.46
N ASP A 251 -11.66 -18.99 -12.29
CA ASP A 251 -12.15 -20.36 -12.53
C ASP A 251 -11.99 -21.22 -11.27
N ALA A 252 -10.89 -21.08 -10.54
CA ALA A 252 -10.72 -21.74 -9.23
C ALA A 252 -11.81 -21.31 -8.24
N ALA A 253 -12.16 -20.02 -8.21
CA ALA A 253 -13.26 -19.50 -7.40
C ALA A 253 -14.61 -20.10 -7.80
N LYS A 254 -14.95 -20.05 -9.10
CA LYS A 254 -16.18 -20.60 -9.65
C LYS A 254 -16.39 -22.09 -9.32
N ASN A 255 -15.30 -22.86 -9.28
CA ASN A 255 -15.31 -24.30 -9.01
C ASN A 255 -15.05 -24.66 -7.54
N ASP A 256 -15.11 -23.69 -6.62
CA ASP A 256 -14.93 -23.90 -5.19
C ASP A 256 -13.56 -24.47 -4.76
N LYS A 257 -12.50 -24.15 -5.53
CA LYS A 257 -11.14 -24.65 -5.35
C LYS A 257 -10.25 -23.68 -4.56
N LEU A 258 -10.81 -22.92 -3.62
CA LEU A 258 -10.08 -21.96 -2.75
C LEU A 258 -10.50 -22.05 -1.26
N LYS A 259 -11.01 -23.22 -0.83
CA LYS A 259 -11.57 -23.42 0.52
C LYS A 259 -10.56 -23.94 1.53
N THR A 260 -9.39 -24.42 1.09
CA THR A 260 -8.37 -25.00 1.97
C THR A 260 -7.04 -24.27 1.84
N VAL A 261 -6.21 -24.38 2.89
CA VAL A 261 -4.85 -23.82 2.89
C VAL A 261 -4.01 -24.39 1.75
N ALA A 262 -4.15 -25.68 1.44
CA ALA A 262 -3.42 -26.31 0.35
C ALA A 262 -3.82 -25.75 -1.03
N GLN A 263 -5.12 -25.56 -1.25
CA GLN A 263 -5.66 -24.97 -2.48
C GLN A 263 -5.20 -23.52 -2.66
N VAL A 264 -5.30 -22.72 -1.59
CA VAL A 264 -4.82 -21.34 -1.58
C VAL A 264 -3.31 -21.28 -1.81
N SER A 265 -2.53 -22.12 -1.13
CA SER A 265 -1.07 -22.19 -1.29
C SER A 265 -0.67 -22.47 -2.73
N ALA A 266 -1.36 -23.37 -3.43
CA ALA A 266 -1.05 -23.68 -4.82
C ALA A 266 -1.25 -22.46 -5.75
N GLN A 267 -2.29 -21.65 -5.51
CA GLN A 267 -2.49 -20.40 -6.25
C GLN A 267 -1.47 -19.33 -5.85
N VAL A 268 -1.14 -19.20 -4.57
CA VAL A 268 -0.13 -18.26 -4.09
C VAL A 268 1.23 -18.54 -4.72
N ASP A 269 1.66 -19.81 -4.77
CA ASP A 269 2.93 -20.19 -5.39
C ASP A 269 2.97 -19.84 -6.89
N ARG A 270 1.86 -20.08 -7.61
CA ARG A 270 1.72 -19.65 -9.01
C ARG A 270 1.79 -18.14 -9.15
N MET A 271 1.06 -17.40 -8.30
CA MET A 271 0.94 -15.96 -8.40
C MET A 271 2.25 -15.23 -8.07
N LEU A 272 2.99 -15.72 -7.07
CA LEU A 272 4.31 -15.20 -6.70
C LEU A 272 5.38 -15.43 -7.77
N ALA A 273 5.17 -16.39 -8.68
CA ALA A 273 6.06 -16.64 -9.82
C ALA A 273 5.81 -15.69 -11.01
N MET A 274 4.83 -14.79 -10.93
CA MET A 274 4.47 -13.87 -12.01
C MET A 274 5.06 -12.47 -11.79
N PRO A 275 5.37 -11.71 -12.85
CA PRO A 275 5.93 -10.36 -12.74
C PRO A 275 5.12 -9.41 -11.87
N ALA A 276 3.79 -9.51 -11.89
CA ALA A 276 2.91 -8.68 -11.07
C ALA A 276 3.15 -8.81 -9.55
N ALA A 277 3.75 -9.92 -9.07
CA ALA A 277 4.13 -10.06 -7.67
C ALA A 277 5.35 -9.20 -7.30
N HIS A 278 6.25 -8.95 -8.26
CA HIS A 278 7.37 -8.01 -8.07
C HIS A 278 6.83 -6.59 -7.89
N ASP A 279 5.89 -6.18 -8.74
CA ASP A 279 5.26 -4.85 -8.70
C ASP A 279 4.56 -4.60 -7.35
N MET A 280 3.89 -5.61 -6.78
CA MET A 280 3.27 -5.51 -5.46
C MET A 280 4.29 -5.31 -4.34
N VAL A 281 5.39 -6.07 -4.35
CA VAL A 281 6.46 -5.91 -3.34
C VAL A 281 7.07 -4.51 -3.45
N ILE A 282 7.29 -4.03 -4.67
CA ILE A 282 7.73 -2.66 -4.94
C ILE A 282 6.72 -1.65 -4.40
N HIS A 283 5.42 -1.84 -4.65
CA HIS A 283 4.36 -0.94 -4.19
C HIS A 283 4.30 -0.83 -2.67
N PHE A 284 4.43 -1.97 -1.95
CA PHE A 284 4.56 -1.98 -0.51
C PHE A 284 5.71 -1.08 -0.03
N HIS A 285 6.90 -1.24 -0.63
CA HIS A 285 8.07 -0.46 -0.22
C HIS A 285 7.98 1.00 -0.64
N ASP A 286 7.35 1.33 -1.76
CA ASP A 286 7.10 2.72 -2.16
C ASP A 286 6.23 3.45 -1.13
N GLN A 287 5.16 2.82 -0.65
CA GLN A 287 4.30 3.40 0.38
C GLN A 287 5.01 3.44 1.73
N TRP A 288 5.60 2.33 2.18
CA TRP A 288 6.31 2.24 3.45
C TRP A 288 7.44 3.28 3.56
N LEU A 289 8.17 3.50 2.46
CA LEU A 289 9.27 4.46 2.38
C LEU A 289 8.83 5.86 1.90
N GLY A 290 7.55 6.09 1.63
CA GLY A 290 7.00 7.39 1.23
C GLY A 290 7.48 7.89 -0.14
N LEU A 291 7.96 6.99 -1.00
CA LEU A 291 8.52 7.30 -2.32
C LEU A 291 7.46 7.68 -3.35
N GLU A 292 6.19 7.43 -3.07
CA GLU A 292 5.06 7.90 -3.90
C GLU A 292 5.04 9.43 -4.09
N THR A 293 5.68 10.17 -3.18
CA THR A 293 5.75 11.65 -3.23
C THR A 293 7.00 12.18 -3.91
N ILE A 294 7.95 11.31 -4.31
CA ILE A 294 9.28 11.73 -4.77
C ILE A 294 9.24 12.60 -6.02
N GLU A 295 8.27 12.38 -6.89
CA GLU A 295 8.07 13.16 -8.10
C GLU A 295 7.71 14.63 -7.81
N ALA A 296 7.05 14.88 -6.68
CA ALA A 296 6.68 16.21 -6.21
C ALA A 296 7.77 16.88 -5.35
N VAL A 297 8.87 16.18 -5.05
CA VAL A 297 9.98 16.76 -4.29
C VAL A 297 10.62 17.89 -5.09
N GLN A 298 10.63 19.08 -4.49
CA GLN A 298 11.31 20.26 -5.02
C GLN A 298 12.52 20.57 -4.15
N LYS A 299 13.61 20.98 -4.80
CA LYS A 299 14.82 21.47 -4.16
C LYS A 299 15.08 22.87 -4.67
N ASP A 300 15.69 23.72 -3.84
CA ASP A 300 16.06 25.07 -4.27
C ASP A 300 17.13 25.00 -5.36
N PRO A 301 16.85 25.49 -6.58
CA PRO A 301 17.80 25.40 -7.69
C PRO A 301 19.09 26.20 -7.46
N LYS A 302 19.11 27.16 -6.52
CA LYS A 302 20.36 27.86 -6.16
C LYS A 302 21.29 26.95 -5.36
N THR A 303 20.74 26.14 -4.46
CA THR A 303 21.50 25.22 -3.62
C THR A 303 21.80 23.89 -4.34
N PHE A 304 20.82 23.35 -5.08
CA PHE A 304 20.89 22.05 -5.75
C PHE A 304 20.54 22.16 -7.25
N PRO A 305 21.38 22.84 -8.07
CA PRO A 305 21.06 23.14 -9.47
C PRO A 305 20.87 21.91 -10.37
N ASN A 306 21.46 20.78 -9.99
CA ASN A 306 21.41 19.54 -10.76
C ASN A 306 20.23 18.62 -10.36
N PHE A 307 19.52 18.93 -9.28
CA PHE A 307 18.36 18.14 -8.87
C PHE A 307 17.15 18.50 -9.73
N ASN A 308 16.48 17.48 -10.27
CA ASN A 308 15.28 17.65 -11.07
C ASN A 308 14.41 16.38 -11.01
N LYS A 309 13.23 16.44 -11.63
CA LYS A 309 12.27 15.32 -11.66
C LYS A 309 12.87 14.02 -12.20
N THR A 310 13.73 14.08 -13.23
CA THR A 310 14.39 12.88 -13.79
C THR A 310 15.30 12.22 -12.76
N ILE A 311 16.09 13.00 -12.01
CA ILE A 311 16.90 12.48 -10.91
C ILE A 311 16.01 11.88 -9.81
N ALA A 312 14.96 12.59 -9.40
CA ALA A 312 14.05 12.14 -8.36
C ALA A 312 13.39 10.79 -8.71
N LEU A 313 12.94 10.61 -9.96
CA LEU A 313 12.39 9.34 -10.43
C LEU A 313 13.45 8.25 -10.50
N ALA A 314 14.66 8.55 -10.97
CA ALA A 314 15.75 7.59 -10.99
C ALA A 314 16.15 7.13 -9.56
N MET A 315 16.11 8.02 -8.57
CA MET A 315 16.31 7.68 -7.15
C MET A 315 15.23 6.74 -6.59
N ARG A 316 13.99 6.85 -7.08
CA ARG A 316 12.95 5.86 -6.74
C ARG A 316 13.30 4.51 -7.34
N ASP A 317 13.70 4.50 -8.61
CA ASP A 317 14.04 3.26 -9.31
C ASP A 317 15.31 2.61 -8.72
N GLU A 318 16.26 3.37 -8.17
CA GLU A 318 17.37 2.85 -7.34
C GLU A 318 16.85 1.98 -6.19
N VAL A 319 15.84 2.47 -5.46
CA VAL A 319 15.23 1.72 -4.35
C VAL A 319 14.48 0.49 -4.86
N ARG A 320 13.67 0.65 -5.92
CA ARG A 320 12.85 -0.44 -6.45
C ARG A 320 13.68 -1.59 -6.97
N ASN A 321 14.75 -1.32 -7.72
CA ASN A 321 15.66 -2.36 -8.22
C ASN A 321 16.39 -3.08 -7.07
N PHE A 322 16.81 -2.34 -6.04
CA PHE A 322 17.43 -2.98 -4.86
C PHE A 322 16.45 -3.88 -4.11
N VAL A 323 15.23 -3.41 -3.86
CA VAL A 323 14.19 -4.18 -3.17
C VAL A 323 13.86 -5.45 -3.95
N ASP A 324 13.67 -5.32 -5.26
CA ASP A 324 13.37 -6.45 -6.14
C ASP A 324 14.47 -7.52 -6.09
N ASP A 325 15.73 -7.10 -6.27
CA ASP A 325 16.88 -7.99 -6.22
C ASP A 325 17.05 -8.63 -4.83
N ALA A 326 16.92 -7.86 -3.75
CA ALA A 326 17.06 -8.38 -2.40
C ALA A 326 15.98 -9.44 -2.07
N VAL A 327 14.75 -9.25 -2.58
CA VAL A 327 13.62 -10.14 -2.32
C VAL A 327 13.67 -11.40 -3.16
N TRP A 328 14.03 -11.30 -4.45
CA TRP A 328 13.91 -12.40 -5.41
C TRP A 328 15.21 -13.09 -5.79
N ASN A 329 16.32 -12.34 -5.89
CA ASN A 329 17.63 -12.89 -6.25
C ASN A 329 18.57 -13.00 -5.03
N GLY A 330 18.24 -12.29 -3.95
CA GLY A 330 18.93 -12.32 -2.67
C GLY A 330 18.43 -13.44 -1.75
N ASP A 331 18.63 -13.27 -0.45
CA ASP A 331 18.14 -14.22 0.56
C ASP A 331 16.69 -13.95 0.97
N SER A 332 16.06 -12.92 0.41
CA SER A 332 14.71 -12.45 0.72
C SER A 332 14.53 -11.89 2.13
N LYS A 333 15.58 -11.78 2.93
CA LYS A 333 15.46 -11.46 4.36
C LYS A 333 15.50 -9.97 4.64
N LEU A 334 14.84 -9.58 5.73
CA LEU A 334 14.81 -8.21 6.21
C LEU A 334 16.22 -7.65 6.49
N GLN A 335 17.14 -8.51 6.92
CA GLN A 335 18.53 -8.13 7.18
C GLN A 335 19.18 -7.54 5.91
N THR A 336 19.08 -8.23 4.77
CA THR A 336 19.62 -7.74 3.50
C THR A 336 18.97 -6.41 3.09
N LEU A 337 17.66 -6.26 3.27
CA LEU A 337 16.96 -5.00 2.97
C LEU A 337 17.49 -3.81 3.80
N LEU A 338 17.89 -4.06 5.05
CA LEU A 338 18.36 -3.03 5.97
C LEU A 338 19.87 -2.75 5.87
N SER A 339 20.70 -3.78 5.67
CA SER A 339 22.17 -3.68 5.76
C SER A 339 22.93 -4.10 4.52
N GLY A 340 22.25 -4.34 3.38
CA GLY A 340 22.90 -4.70 2.13
C GLY A 340 23.93 -3.67 1.65
N HIS A 341 25.14 -4.14 1.32
CA HIS A 341 26.31 -3.34 0.89
C HIS A 341 26.39 -3.09 -0.61
N TYR A 342 25.25 -2.82 -1.24
CA TYR A 342 25.15 -2.54 -2.67
C TYR A 342 23.95 -1.66 -2.98
N THR A 343 23.94 -1.06 -4.17
CA THR A 343 22.80 -0.31 -4.72
C THR A 343 22.68 -0.57 -6.23
N TYR A 344 21.67 0.01 -6.86
CA TYR A 344 21.45 -0.05 -8.30
C TYR A 344 21.58 1.33 -8.92
N LEU A 345 22.46 1.48 -9.90
CA LEU A 345 22.70 2.74 -10.60
C LEU A 345 22.61 2.53 -12.11
N ASN A 346 22.00 3.48 -12.81
CA ASN A 346 22.16 3.65 -14.25
C ASN A 346 23.04 4.88 -14.54
N LYS A 347 23.22 5.24 -15.81
CA LYS A 347 24.00 6.41 -16.23
C LYS A 347 23.53 7.71 -15.58
N THR A 348 22.22 7.91 -15.48
CA THR A 348 21.64 9.12 -14.89
C THR A 348 22.08 9.32 -13.44
N LEU A 349 21.89 8.29 -12.59
CA LEU A 349 22.34 8.38 -11.19
C LEU A 349 23.85 8.28 -11.05
N GLY A 350 24.52 7.50 -11.90
CA GLY A 350 25.98 7.42 -11.92
C GLY A 350 26.60 8.79 -12.12
N ASP A 351 26.18 9.51 -13.18
CA ASP A 351 26.67 10.85 -13.44
C ASP A 351 26.33 11.82 -12.30
N TYR A 352 25.14 11.70 -11.72
CA TYR A 352 24.69 12.55 -10.60
C TYR A 352 25.49 12.29 -9.30
N TYR A 353 25.83 11.04 -8.99
CA TYR A 353 26.62 10.66 -7.82
C TYR A 353 28.14 10.68 -8.06
N GLY A 354 28.59 10.98 -9.28
CA GLY A 354 30.01 10.97 -9.63
C GLY A 354 30.61 9.59 -9.96
N ILE A 355 29.77 8.56 -10.13
CA ILE A 355 30.16 7.20 -10.52
C ILE A 355 30.14 7.06 -12.04
N LYS A 356 31.30 6.87 -12.66
CA LYS A 356 31.47 6.85 -14.12
C LYS A 356 31.38 5.43 -14.72
N GLY A 357 31.12 5.37 -16.02
CA GLY A 357 31.16 4.11 -16.80
C GLY A 357 29.86 3.29 -16.80
N LEU A 358 28.74 3.86 -16.36
CA LEU A 358 27.45 3.18 -16.33
C LEU A 358 26.64 3.37 -17.63
N GLY A 359 25.88 2.33 -18.00
CA GLY A 359 24.98 2.31 -19.16
C GLY A 359 23.57 2.84 -18.85
N ALA A 360 22.67 2.77 -19.83
CA ALA A 360 21.30 3.26 -19.67
C ALA A 360 20.47 2.44 -18.66
N ASP A 361 20.74 1.13 -18.56
CA ASP A 361 20.07 0.22 -17.65
C ASP A 361 20.66 0.27 -16.24
N PHE A 362 19.83 -0.02 -15.25
CA PHE A 362 20.28 -0.14 -13.86
C PHE A 362 21.18 -1.36 -13.69
N THR A 363 22.33 -1.17 -13.05
CA THR A 363 23.30 -2.21 -12.76
C THR A 363 23.57 -2.26 -11.26
N LYS A 364 23.74 -3.47 -10.72
CA LYS A 364 24.14 -3.69 -9.33
C LYS A 364 25.57 -3.21 -9.10
N ILE A 365 25.76 -2.28 -8.17
CA ILE A 365 27.05 -1.71 -7.80
C ILE A 365 27.32 -1.98 -6.32
N GLY A 366 28.45 -2.64 -6.03
CA GLY A 366 28.93 -2.85 -4.66
C GLY A 366 29.44 -1.54 -4.03
N GLU A 367 29.34 -1.45 -2.70
CA GLU A 367 29.77 -0.28 -1.92
C GLU A 367 31.22 0.14 -2.20
N ASP A 368 32.11 -0.82 -2.47
CA ASP A 368 33.51 -0.62 -2.83
C ASP A 368 33.72 0.27 -4.06
N LYS A 369 32.69 0.38 -4.91
CA LYS A 369 32.71 1.17 -6.16
C LYS A 369 31.93 2.48 -6.05
N LEU A 370 31.43 2.83 -4.88
CA LEU A 370 30.60 4.03 -4.65
C LEU A 370 31.40 5.25 -4.17
N GLY A 371 32.74 5.20 -4.20
CA GLY A 371 33.58 6.36 -3.92
C GLY A 371 33.39 6.92 -2.51
N GLY A 372 33.18 6.05 -1.51
CA GLY A 372 32.96 6.44 -0.11
C GLY A 372 31.50 6.69 0.27
N ARG A 373 30.58 6.76 -0.70
CA ARG A 373 29.14 6.80 -0.42
C ARG A 373 28.71 5.48 0.23
N PRO A 374 28.09 5.51 1.42
CA PRO A 374 27.67 4.29 2.10
C PRO A 374 26.54 3.60 1.33
N ALA A 375 26.58 2.27 1.29
CA ALA A 375 25.45 1.44 0.89
C ALA A 375 25.07 0.56 2.07
N SER A 376 24.00 0.94 2.76
CA SER A 376 23.49 0.20 3.92
C SER A 376 21.98 0.08 3.78
N GLY A 377 21.61 -0.75 2.80
CA GLY A 377 20.24 -1.02 2.42
C GLY A 377 19.40 0.22 2.11
N ILE A 378 18.10 0.09 2.33
CA ILE A 378 17.09 1.10 2.03
C ILE A 378 17.28 2.42 2.81
N LEU A 379 18.02 2.40 3.93
CA LEU A 379 18.20 3.58 4.80
C LEU A 379 19.19 4.61 4.24
N THR A 380 20.07 4.19 3.34
CA THR A 380 21.09 5.09 2.73
C THR A 380 20.71 5.59 1.35
N MET A 381 19.57 5.15 0.81
CA MET A 381 19.16 5.50 -0.53
C MET A 381 18.69 6.95 -0.62
N ALA A 382 19.14 7.63 -1.67
CA ALA A 382 18.88 9.05 -1.84
C ALA A 382 17.38 9.38 -1.89
N GLY A 383 16.57 8.53 -2.54
CA GLY A 383 15.12 8.74 -2.62
C GLY A 383 14.46 8.83 -1.25
N MET A 384 14.81 7.90 -0.34
CA MET A 384 14.31 7.87 1.04
C MET A 384 14.70 9.15 1.80
N LEU A 385 15.95 9.59 1.64
CA LEU A 385 16.48 10.76 2.34
C LEU A 385 15.96 12.08 1.74
N ALA A 386 15.75 12.15 0.43
CA ALA A 386 15.31 13.35 -0.28
C ALA A 386 13.85 13.72 0.04
N VAL A 387 12.94 12.73 0.09
CA VAL A 387 11.53 12.96 0.48
C VAL A 387 11.37 13.40 1.94
N ARG A 388 12.41 13.18 2.77
CA ARG A 388 12.49 13.58 4.19
C ARG A 388 13.39 14.78 4.44
N SER A 389 13.72 15.55 3.41
CA SER A 389 14.54 16.76 3.54
C SER A 389 13.75 17.99 3.11
N ASN A 390 14.20 19.19 3.51
CA ASN A 390 13.60 20.43 3.04
C ASN A 390 14.09 20.74 1.61
N ALA A 391 13.63 21.87 1.06
CA ALA A 391 14.06 22.32 -0.27
C ALA A 391 15.55 22.73 -0.30
N ASN A 392 16.05 23.32 0.80
CA ASN A 392 17.37 23.97 0.82
C ASN A 392 18.38 23.24 1.72
N ASP A 393 17.90 22.35 2.60
CA ASP A 393 18.73 21.67 3.60
C ASP A 393 18.15 20.32 4.03
N THR A 394 18.99 19.54 4.72
CA THR A 394 18.61 18.27 5.33
C THR A 394 17.64 18.49 6.49
N SER A 395 16.94 17.44 6.89
CA SER A 395 16.14 17.45 8.12
C SER A 395 16.42 16.18 8.94
N PRO A 396 17.39 16.23 9.87
CA PRO A 396 17.63 15.16 10.83
C PRO A 396 16.35 14.79 11.58
N THR A 397 15.55 15.78 11.97
CA THR A 397 14.28 15.55 12.65
C THR A 397 13.32 14.68 11.84
N ARG A 398 13.09 14.97 10.55
CA ARG A 398 12.20 14.16 9.69
C ARG A 398 12.78 12.77 9.37
N ARG A 399 14.09 12.69 9.12
CA ARG A 399 14.79 11.41 8.87
C ARG A 399 14.74 10.50 10.10
N GLY A 400 14.98 11.04 11.29
CA GLY A 400 14.92 10.31 12.55
C GLY A 400 13.50 9.96 12.99
N ALA A 401 12.53 10.85 12.78
CA ALA A 401 11.11 10.55 12.99
C ALA A 401 10.67 9.32 12.19
N PHE A 402 11.12 9.23 10.93
CA PHE A 402 10.87 8.07 10.10
C PHE A 402 11.49 6.79 10.67
N VAL A 403 12.77 6.82 11.09
CA VAL A 403 13.39 5.63 11.70
C VAL A 403 12.60 5.19 12.95
N ARG A 404 12.21 6.11 13.83
CA ARG A 404 11.41 5.79 15.02
C ARG A 404 10.02 5.20 14.66
N SER A 405 9.30 5.87 13.79
CA SER A 405 7.90 5.53 13.48
C SER A 405 7.77 4.34 12.53
N ALA A 406 8.48 4.34 11.41
CA ALA A 406 8.30 3.36 10.34
C ALA A 406 9.24 2.14 10.47
N MET A 407 10.29 2.22 11.29
CA MET A 407 11.19 1.08 11.51
C MET A 407 11.03 0.49 12.90
N PHE A 408 10.84 1.29 13.94
CA PHE A 408 10.62 0.81 15.31
C PHE A 408 9.15 0.82 15.76
N CYS A 409 8.22 1.31 14.93
CA CYS A 409 6.79 1.43 15.28
C CYS A 409 6.54 2.24 16.57
N GLN A 410 7.44 3.18 16.86
CA GLN A 410 7.34 4.05 18.02
C GLN A 410 6.53 5.29 17.66
N ALA A 411 5.42 5.49 18.38
CA ALA A 411 4.60 6.68 18.21
C ALA A 411 5.42 7.93 18.56
N MET A 412 5.36 8.91 17.68
CA MET A 412 5.98 10.21 17.94
C MET A 412 5.06 10.99 18.90
N PRO A 413 5.59 11.60 19.97
CA PRO A 413 4.78 12.46 20.83
C PRO A 413 4.21 13.61 20.00
N ASN A 414 2.91 13.88 20.19
CA ASN A 414 2.32 15.09 19.64
C ASN A 414 3.03 16.30 20.26
N PRO A 415 3.34 17.33 19.47
CA PRO A 415 3.87 18.55 20.04
C PRO A 415 2.80 19.20 20.95
N PRO A 416 3.21 19.94 22.00
CA PRO A 416 2.26 20.62 22.89
C PRO A 416 1.35 21.58 22.13
N ASP A 417 0.07 21.69 22.53
CA ASP A 417 -0.93 22.54 21.87
C ASP A 417 -0.54 24.03 21.81
N ASN A 418 0.31 24.48 22.73
CA ASN A 418 0.83 25.85 22.81
C ASN A 418 2.26 26.01 22.24
N ALA A 419 2.81 24.98 21.58
CA ALA A 419 4.14 25.06 21.00
C ALA A 419 4.15 26.05 19.82
N ILE A 420 4.95 27.11 19.93
CA ILE A 420 5.22 28.01 18.80
C ILE A 420 6.37 27.41 17.99
N PHE A 421 6.05 26.83 16.84
CA PHE A 421 7.07 26.31 15.91
C PHE A 421 7.73 27.46 15.16
N THR A 422 8.74 28.06 15.77
CA THR A 422 9.67 28.93 15.05
C THR A 422 10.81 28.08 14.50
N ALA A 423 11.04 28.19 13.19
CA ALA A 423 12.21 27.56 12.59
C ALA A 423 13.47 28.15 13.23
N PRO A 424 14.44 27.31 13.64
CA PRO A 424 15.68 27.83 14.20
C PRO A 424 16.41 28.66 13.14
N VAL A 425 16.90 29.83 13.53
CA VAL A 425 17.61 30.74 12.62
C VAL A 425 19.03 30.20 12.41
N SER A 426 19.29 29.70 11.21
CA SER A 426 20.64 29.30 10.80
C SER A 426 21.57 30.50 10.64
N LYS A 427 22.82 30.37 11.07
CA LYS A 427 23.87 31.39 10.91
C LYS A 427 24.86 30.95 9.83
N PRO A 428 25.54 31.90 9.15
CA PRO A 428 26.68 31.57 8.31
C PRO A 428 27.71 30.75 9.10
N ASN A 429 28.18 29.64 8.51
CA ASN A 429 29.14 28.69 9.11
C ASN A 429 28.62 27.77 10.23
N MET A 430 27.30 27.66 10.41
CA MET A 430 26.69 26.70 11.32
C MET A 430 26.39 25.38 10.61
N THR A 431 26.72 24.25 11.23
CA THR A 431 26.30 22.92 10.73
C THR A 431 24.85 22.65 11.12
N ARG A 432 24.22 21.68 10.45
CA ARG A 432 22.88 21.21 10.78
C ARG A 432 22.82 20.63 12.18
N ARG A 433 23.88 19.92 12.61
CA ARG A 433 24.06 19.44 13.99
C ARG A 433 24.05 20.58 14.99
N GLU A 434 24.90 21.58 14.80
CA GLU A 434 24.96 22.74 15.69
C GLU A 434 23.60 23.45 15.76
N LEU A 435 22.91 23.57 14.62
CA LEU A 435 21.60 24.23 14.54
C LEU A 435 20.53 23.50 15.35
N ILE A 436 20.44 22.18 15.24
CA ILE A 436 19.43 21.41 15.96
C ILE A 436 19.79 21.22 17.44
N GLU A 437 21.07 21.08 17.79
CA GLU A 437 21.51 21.03 19.18
C GLU A 437 21.21 22.36 19.90
N ALA A 438 21.42 23.49 19.23
CA ALA A 438 20.99 24.80 19.73
C ALA A 438 19.46 24.89 19.88
N HIS A 439 18.69 24.35 18.92
CA HIS A 439 17.23 24.33 18.99
C HIS A 439 16.70 23.46 20.15
N ALA A 440 17.36 22.33 20.41
CA ALA A 440 17.01 21.39 21.48
C ALA A 440 17.36 21.89 22.89
N THR A 441 17.97 23.07 23.04
CA THR A 441 18.15 23.72 24.36
C THR A 441 16.83 24.24 24.95
N ASN A 442 15.81 24.46 24.12
CA ASN A 442 14.47 24.78 24.59
C ASN A 442 13.79 23.51 25.13
N PRO A 443 13.38 23.45 26.42
CA PRO A 443 12.79 22.25 27.01
C PRO A 443 11.56 21.70 26.26
N THR A 444 10.75 22.58 25.65
CA THR A 444 9.58 22.18 24.86
C THR A 444 9.99 21.45 23.58
N CYS A 445 11.07 21.89 22.92
CA CYS A 445 11.59 21.28 21.71
C CYS A 445 12.37 19.99 22.01
N ALA A 446 13.14 19.99 23.10
CA ALA A 446 13.98 18.87 23.53
C ALA A 446 13.20 17.55 23.64
N ALA A 447 11.96 17.59 24.13
CA ALA A 447 11.12 16.41 24.34
C ALA A 447 10.96 15.55 23.08
N CYS A 448 10.86 16.18 21.91
CA CYS A 448 10.73 15.50 20.63
C CYS A 448 12.09 15.36 19.92
N HIS A 449 12.91 16.41 19.92
CA HIS A 449 14.17 16.46 19.20
C HIS A 449 15.20 15.46 19.74
N ASN A 450 15.25 15.24 21.07
CA ASN A 450 16.16 14.24 21.65
C ASN A 450 15.84 12.81 21.16
N LEU A 451 14.59 12.52 20.79
CA LEU A 451 14.16 11.21 20.29
C LEU A 451 14.47 10.99 18.81
N MET A 452 14.37 12.05 18.00
CA MET A 452 14.47 11.98 16.53
C MET A 452 15.86 12.33 16.01
N ASP A 453 16.38 13.48 16.43
CA ASP A 453 17.52 14.11 15.79
C ASP A 453 18.78 13.23 15.80
N PRO A 454 19.13 12.50 16.89
CA PRO A 454 20.29 11.62 16.88
C PRO A 454 20.25 10.58 15.75
N LEU A 455 19.08 10.01 15.47
CA LEU A 455 18.93 9.03 14.39
C LEU A 455 18.98 9.68 13.01
N GLY A 456 18.46 10.90 12.87
CA GLY A 456 18.56 11.66 11.63
C GLY A 456 19.97 12.11 11.31
N LEU A 457 20.74 12.47 12.35
CA LEU A 457 22.13 12.92 12.24
C LEU A 457 23.06 11.84 11.67
N ALA A 458 22.70 10.57 11.84
CA ALA A 458 23.37 9.42 11.23
C ALA A 458 23.52 9.56 9.70
N PHE A 459 22.58 10.27 9.06
CA PHE A 459 22.49 10.37 7.59
C PHE A 459 23.05 11.68 7.04
N GLU A 460 23.67 12.54 7.86
CA GLU A 460 24.06 13.88 7.41
C GLU A 460 25.18 13.91 6.38
N ASN A 461 25.91 12.80 6.21
CA ASN A 461 26.82 12.62 5.07
C ASN A 461 26.10 12.51 3.72
N ILE A 462 24.76 12.47 3.69
CA ILE A 462 23.98 12.54 2.45
C ILE A 462 23.07 13.77 2.54
N ASP A 463 23.28 14.71 1.63
CA ASP A 463 22.61 16.00 1.64
C ASP A 463 21.11 15.90 1.29
N ALA A 464 20.43 17.06 1.21
CA ALA A 464 19.00 17.12 0.95
C ALA A 464 18.61 16.61 -0.45
N ALA A 465 19.55 16.60 -1.40
CA ALA A 465 19.38 16.19 -2.78
C ALA A 465 20.05 14.82 -3.06
N GLY A 466 20.47 14.10 -2.02
CA GLY A 466 21.00 12.74 -2.11
C GLY A 466 22.49 12.62 -2.45
N ILE A 467 23.23 13.73 -2.46
CA ILE A 467 24.67 13.74 -2.75
C ILE A 467 25.46 13.49 -1.47
N TYR A 468 26.50 12.66 -1.59
CA TYR A 468 27.41 12.38 -0.49
C TYR A 468 28.34 13.58 -0.20
N ARG A 469 28.60 13.83 1.09
CA ARG A 469 29.45 14.91 1.58
C ARG A 469 30.13 14.54 2.89
N ASP A 470 31.38 14.97 3.05
CA ASP A 470 32.13 14.82 4.31
C ASP A 470 32.16 16.10 5.15
N LYS A 471 31.82 17.23 4.52
CA LYS A 471 31.91 18.54 5.14
C LYS A 471 30.64 19.34 4.98
N GLU A 472 30.36 20.13 6.00
CA GLU A 472 29.31 21.13 6.02
C GLU A 472 29.87 22.37 6.70
N ALA A 473 29.61 23.56 6.14
CA ALA A 473 30.12 24.82 6.70
C ALA A 473 31.66 24.81 6.95
N GLY A 474 32.41 24.07 6.11
CA GLY A 474 33.87 23.91 6.23
C GLY A 474 34.34 22.94 7.33
N LYS A 475 33.42 22.37 8.12
CA LYS A 475 33.70 21.43 9.21
C LYS A 475 33.42 19.99 8.77
N THR A 476 34.15 19.02 9.31
CA THR A 476 33.82 17.59 9.13
C THR A 476 32.47 17.28 9.76
N ILE A 477 31.63 16.53 9.05
CA ILE A 477 30.33 16.11 9.56
C ILE A 477 30.52 15.00 10.58
N ASP A 478 30.01 15.22 11.79
CA ASP A 478 29.91 14.20 12.83
C ASP A 478 28.57 13.46 12.70
N VAL A 479 28.64 12.18 12.34
CA VAL A 479 27.48 11.27 12.24
C VAL A 479 27.38 10.28 13.41
N SER A 480 28.15 10.50 14.47
CA SER A 480 28.01 9.72 15.70
C SER A 480 26.74 10.09 16.47
N ALA A 481 26.09 9.09 17.02
CA ALA A 481 24.87 9.25 17.80
C ALA A 481 24.62 8.03 18.69
N GLU A 482 23.54 8.08 19.45
CA GLU A 482 23.11 7.01 20.35
C GLU A 482 21.65 6.67 20.09
N LEU A 483 21.38 5.37 19.95
CA LEU A 483 20.03 4.82 19.92
C LEU A 483 19.64 4.44 21.34
N PHE A 484 18.42 4.77 21.72
CA PHE A 484 17.88 4.50 23.06
C PHE A 484 16.41 4.10 23.00
N SER A 485 15.91 3.44 24.06
CA SER A 485 14.53 2.97 24.16
C SER A 485 14.14 1.98 23.06
N THR A 486 15.07 1.11 22.70
CA THR A 486 14.89 -0.01 21.78
C THR A 486 15.53 -1.27 22.35
N ASP A 487 15.46 -2.38 21.62
CA ASP A 487 16.14 -3.63 21.95
C ASP A 487 17.61 -3.68 21.47
N VAL A 488 18.09 -2.64 20.78
CA VAL A 488 19.44 -2.56 20.21
C VAL A 488 20.16 -1.24 20.53
N ASP A 489 19.90 -0.72 21.74
CA ASP A 489 20.42 0.54 22.26
C ASP A 489 21.96 0.66 22.20
N GLY A 490 22.43 1.90 22.35
CA GLY A 490 23.84 2.26 22.43
C GLY A 490 24.33 3.08 21.23
N LYS A 491 25.62 3.43 21.30
CA LYS A 491 26.29 4.30 20.34
C LYS A 491 26.46 3.64 18.98
N PHE A 492 26.45 4.46 17.93
CA PHE A 492 26.72 4.07 16.55
C PHE A 492 27.38 5.24 15.81
N VAL A 493 28.09 4.95 14.71
CA VAL A 493 28.70 5.97 13.86
C VAL A 493 28.16 5.84 12.43
N GLY A 494 27.33 6.81 12.04
CA GLY A 494 26.79 6.87 10.69
C GLY A 494 25.70 5.84 10.39
N PRO A 495 25.29 5.79 9.12
CA PRO A 495 24.11 5.03 8.73
C PRO A 495 24.38 3.52 8.68
N SER A 496 25.62 3.10 8.41
CA SER A 496 26.00 1.69 8.31
C SER A 496 25.95 0.97 9.66
N ASP A 497 26.49 1.59 10.72
CA ASP A 497 26.39 1.05 12.07
C ASP A 497 24.93 0.99 12.55
N LEU A 498 24.14 2.04 12.28
CA LEU A 498 22.72 2.09 12.63
C LEU A 498 21.94 0.98 11.90
N ALA A 499 22.16 0.81 10.59
CA ALA A 499 21.56 -0.25 9.78
C ALA A 499 21.92 -1.64 10.30
N SER A 500 23.19 -1.85 10.66
CA SER A 500 23.66 -3.12 11.24
C SER A 500 22.95 -3.44 12.55
N LYS A 501 22.85 -2.47 13.47
CA LYS A 501 22.05 -2.62 14.71
C LYS A 501 20.60 -2.98 14.41
N MET A 502 19.94 -2.21 13.53
CA MET A 502 18.53 -2.40 13.16
C MET A 502 18.28 -3.77 12.50
N SER A 503 19.23 -4.28 11.72
CA SER A 503 19.11 -5.59 11.07
C SER A 503 19.00 -6.75 12.08
N THR A 504 19.50 -6.56 13.31
CA THR A 504 19.42 -7.55 14.40
C THR A 504 18.27 -7.30 15.38
N SER A 505 17.53 -6.20 15.22
CA SER A 505 16.46 -5.79 16.13
C SER A 505 15.20 -6.62 15.91
N LYS A 506 14.71 -7.24 16.99
CA LYS A 506 13.40 -7.85 17.04
C LYS A 506 12.30 -6.81 16.94
N THR A 507 12.47 -5.64 17.57
CA THR A 507 11.50 -4.53 17.48
C THR A 507 11.31 -4.09 16.03
N VAL A 508 12.40 -4.00 15.26
CA VAL A 508 12.32 -3.67 13.82
C VAL A 508 11.61 -4.77 13.04
N ALA A 509 11.98 -6.03 13.25
CA ALA A 509 11.31 -7.16 12.59
C ALA A 509 9.80 -7.21 12.89
N ASP A 510 9.41 -6.97 14.15
CA ASP A 510 8.00 -6.92 14.58
C ASP A 510 7.26 -5.72 13.95
N CYS A 511 7.92 -4.57 13.78
CA CYS A 511 7.35 -3.41 13.13
C CYS A 511 7.12 -3.64 11.63
N VAL A 512 8.11 -4.20 10.91
CA VAL A 512 7.96 -4.54 9.50
C VAL A 512 6.88 -5.62 9.30
N ALA A 513 6.78 -6.58 10.22
CA ALA A 513 5.70 -7.56 10.22
C ALA A 513 4.31 -6.91 10.42
N LYS A 514 4.22 -5.92 11.32
CA LYS A 514 3.00 -5.12 11.48
C LYS A 514 2.64 -4.40 10.18
N HIS A 515 3.61 -3.79 9.49
CA HIS A 515 3.39 -3.12 8.22
C HIS A 515 2.88 -4.08 7.12
N TRP A 516 3.47 -5.27 6.99
CA TRP A 516 2.96 -6.30 6.08
C TRP A 516 1.53 -6.73 6.41
N PHE A 517 1.21 -6.88 7.69
CA PHE A 517 -0.14 -7.17 8.14
C PHE A 517 -1.11 -6.03 7.76
N GLN A 518 -0.72 -4.79 8.05
CA GLN A 518 -1.50 -3.59 7.73
C GLN A 518 -1.81 -3.53 6.22
N PHE A 519 -0.79 -3.69 5.38
CA PHE A 519 -0.94 -3.71 3.94
C PHE A 519 -1.86 -4.85 3.46
N ALA A 520 -1.75 -6.05 4.03
CA ALA A 520 -2.57 -7.18 3.59
C ALA A 520 -4.06 -7.05 3.98
N TYR A 521 -4.32 -6.60 5.21
CA TYR A 521 -5.65 -6.61 5.81
C TYR A 521 -6.34 -5.24 5.79
N GLY A 522 -5.64 -4.15 5.43
CA GLY A 522 -6.18 -2.80 5.38
C GLY A 522 -6.63 -2.26 6.74
N ARG A 523 -6.04 -2.76 7.83
CA ARG A 523 -6.32 -2.39 9.22
C ARG A 523 -5.13 -2.62 10.14
N ASP A 524 -5.11 -1.98 11.30
CA ASP A 524 -4.19 -2.34 12.38
C ASP A 524 -4.42 -3.76 12.93
N PRO A 525 -3.36 -4.45 13.39
CA PRO A 525 -3.52 -5.72 14.10
C PRO A 525 -4.21 -5.51 15.45
N LEU A 526 -5.12 -6.42 15.78
CA LEU A 526 -5.80 -6.48 17.08
C LEU A 526 -5.13 -7.54 17.97
N ALA A 527 -5.57 -7.63 19.23
CA ALA A 527 -5.03 -8.63 20.17
C ALA A 527 -5.06 -10.08 19.64
N PRO A 528 -6.12 -10.55 18.94
CA PRO A 528 -6.13 -11.89 18.33
C PRO A 528 -5.10 -12.08 17.20
N ASP A 529 -4.58 -11.00 16.61
CA ASP A 529 -3.61 -11.06 15.51
C ASP A 529 -2.16 -11.20 16.00
N ALA A 530 -1.90 -11.02 17.31
CA ALA A 530 -0.55 -10.88 17.86
C ALA A 530 0.38 -12.07 17.53
N ASN A 531 -0.13 -13.31 17.61
CA ASN A 531 0.67 -14.50 17.29
C ASN A 531 0.99 -14.58 15.80
N PHE A 532 0.08 -14.14 14.93
CA PHE A 532 0.27 -14.15 13.48
C PHE A 532 1.29 -13.09 13.06
N VAL A 533 1.21 -11.88 13.63
CA VAL A 533 2.21 -10.83 13.42
C VAL A 533 3.60 -11.30 13.89
N LYS A 534 3.68 -11.99 15.03
CA LYS A 534 4.94 -12.56 15.52
C LYS A 534 5.52 -13.59 14.54
N GLU A 535 4.69 -14.46 13.98
CA GLU A 535 5.13 -15.46 12.99
C GLU A 535 5.59 -14.82 11.67
N ILE A 536 4.93 -13.74 11.22
CA ILE A 536 5.41 -12.93 10.07
C ILE A 536 6.81 -12.38 10.36
N SER A 537 7.03 -11.81 11.55
CA SER A 537 8.34 -11.30 12.00
C SER A 537 9.42 -12.38 12.01
N THR A 538 9.10 -13.58 12.52
CA THR A 538 10.00 -14.72 12.46
C THR A 538 10.33 -15.11 11.02
N ARG A 539 9.36 -15.13 10.11
CA ARG A 539 9.61 -15.47 8.70
C ARG A 539 10.49 -14.45 8.01
N LEU A 540 10.21 -13.16 8.16
CA LEU A 540 11.00 -12.06 7.57
C LEU A 540 12.50 -12.17 7.90
N THR A 541 12.83 -12.68 9.09
CA THR A 541 14.21 -12.78 9.57
C THR A 541 14.87 -14.15 9.32
N THR A 542 14.09 -15.21 9.09
CA THR A 542 14.62 -16.58 8.97
C THR A 542 14.48 -17.17 7.57
N THR A 543 13.30 -17.01 6.95
CA THR A 543 12.92 -17.63 5.67
C THR A 543 12.61 -16.61 4.56
N GLY A 544 12.56 -15.33 4.91
CA GLY A 544 12.43 -14.22 3.98
C GLY A 544 11.00 -13.74 3.74
N THR A 545 10.92 -12.67 2.95
CA THR A 545 9.73 -11.88 2.64
C THR A 545 8.69 -12.71 1.89
N ILE A 546 9.13 -13.56 0.96
CA ILE A 546 8.21 -14.43 0.19
C ILE A 546 7.50 -15.44 1.09
N SER A 547 8.22 -16.04 2.04
CA SER A 547 7.64 -16.93 3.06
C SER A 547 6.63 -16.18 3.95
N ALA A 548 6.92 -14.92 4.31
CA ALA A 548 6.03 -14.08 5.09
C ALA A 548 4.74 -13.71 4.33
N ILE A 549 4.83 -13.33 3.05
CA ILE A 549 3.69 -13.06 2.16
C ILE A 549 2.84 -14.32 2.00
N LYS A 550 3.46 -15.48 1.79
CA LYS A 550 2.73 -16.75 1.72
C LYS A 550 1.97 -17.03 3.01
N TYR A 551 2.61 -16.85 4.17
CA TYR A 551 1.98 -17.07 5.47
C TYR A 551 0.77 -16.14 5.71
N LEU A 552 0.81 -14.89 5.25
CA LEU A 552 -0.32 -13.96 5.34
C LEU A 552 -1.62 -14.52 4.74
N THR A 553 -1.52 -15.40 3.73
CA THR A 553 -2.68 -16.03 3.05
C THR A 553 -3.19 -17.30 3.72
N GLN A 554 -2.48 -17.80 4.73
CA GLN A 554 -2.72 -19.11 5.35
C GLN A 554 -3.31 -18.98 6.77
N THR A 555 -3.55 -17.75 7.22
CA THR A 555 -4.06 -17.47 8.56
C THR A 555 -5.59 -17.60 8.60
N PRO A 556 -6.19 -17.87 9.78
CA PRO A 556 -7.63 -17.81 9.94
C PRO A 556 -8.23 -16.43 9.57
N GLN A 557 -7.51 -15.34 9.81
CA GLN A 557 -7.91 -13.99 9.40
C GLN A 557 -8.11 -13.88 7.90
N PHE A 558 -7.42 -14.70 7.11
CA PHE A 558 -7.54 -14.71 5.67
C PHE A 558 -8.78 -15.48 5.17
N PHE A 559 -9.21 -16.51 5.90
CA PHE A 559 -10.37 -17.37 5.54
C PHE A 559 -11.68 -16.96 6.20
N TYR A 560 -11.65 -16.18 7.27
CA TYR A 560 -12.81 -15.84 8.08
C TYR A 560 -12.87 -14.34 8.41
N ARG A 561 -14.08 -13.84 8.67
CA ARG A 561 -14.32 -12.48 9.20
C ARG A 561 -15.29 -12.52 10.38
N THR A 562 -15.15 -11.58 11.31
CA THR A 562 -16.21 -11.31 12.29
C THR A 562 -17.27 -10.38 11.72
N VAL A 563 -18.51 -10.60 12.11
CA VAL A 563 -19.61 -9.64 12.00
C VAL A 563 -19.76 -8.96 13.36
N SER A 564 -19.70 -7.63 13.38
CA SER A 564 -19.97 -6.88 14.60
C SER A 564 -21.43 -7.08 15.02
N GLU A 565 -21.67 -7.45 16.28
CA GLU A 565 -23.02 -7.39 16.89
C GLU A 565 -23.52 -5.93 16.80
N GLY A 566 -24.41 -5.65 15.84
CA GLY A 566 -24.92 -4.31 15.58
C GLY A 566 -25.19 -3.99 14.10
N ALA A 567 -24.71 -4.81 13.17
CA ALA A 567 -25.12 -4.76 11.77
C ALA A 567 -26.26 -5.77 11.54
N LYS A 568 -27.47 -5.44 11.98
CA LYS A 568 -28.71 -6.10 11.57
C LYS A 568 -29.59 -5.11 10.84
#